data_AF-A0AAU2KSR1-F1
#
_entry.id   AF-A0AAU2KSR1-F1
#
_cell.length_a   1.000
_cell.length_b   1.000
_cell.length_c   1.000
_cell.angle_alpha   90.00
_cell.angle_beta   90.00
_cell.angle_gamma   90.00
#
_symmetry.space_group_name_H-M   'P 1'
#
loop_
_entity.id
_entity.type
_entity.pdbx_description
1 polymer ?
#
loop_
_entity_poly.entity_id
_entity_poly.type
_entity_poly.pdbx_seq_one_letter_code
_entity_poly.pdbx_strand_id
1 'polypeptide(L)'
;MNTQLAAAHAAVPEIAQYHERKERVAELLRRVPATATPEEEAQRVAGEAVSDYLETGVWPDDVEERAQAAYVAASGALAVRNRLAALHRDYTGSAGLRLLRETHRTEILAALEEQLRDVLAEARKHTTALGTVRTADEALTAGGEAAEAYTALRALVPTLRDIRAGQWEALREGELTGPSSLYQRAKESGFGDVQGVSDDIPPAQFEAMKSQRYTLDHLVWLAQIGTAYVPEDVETVIAAQEAYESRGAVADAPPVTDMHPLVVPHVQPAQPTETRPSYERERAARARAGRRY
;
A
#
# COMPACT_ATOMS: atom_id res chain seq x y z
N MET A 1 7.41 8.34 -8.38
CA MET A 1 7.48 8.18 -6.91
C MET A 1 6.36 9.01 -6.33
N ASN A 2 5.48 8.42 -5.53
CA ASN A 2 4.35 9.13 -4.93
C ASN A 2 4.88 10.10 -3.85
N THR A 3 4.66 11.40 -4.05
CA THR A 3 5.25 12.44 -3.18
C THR A 3 4.54 12.54 -1.84
N GLN A 4 3.21 12.39 -1.84
CA GLN A 4 2.36 12.51 -0.65
C GLN A 4 2.57 11.31 0.29
N LEU A 5 2.69 10.10 -0.26
CA LEU A 5 3.06 8.92 0.53
C LEU A 5 4.47 9.05 1.12
N ALA A 6 5.43 9.63 0.40
CA ALA A 6 6.77 9.88 0.95
C ALA A 6 6.73 10.89 2.11
N ALA A 7 5.92 11.94 2.00
CA ALA A 7 5.70 12.89 3.08
C ALA A 7 5.01 12.24 4.30
N ALA A 8 4.01 11.38 4.07
CA ALA A 8 3.34 10.63 5.13
C ALA A 8 4.31 9.67 5.85
N HIS A 9 5.17 8.96 5.12
CA HIS A 9 6.24 8.16 5.72
C HIS A 9 7.20 9.00 6.58
N ALA A 10 7.55 10.20 6.13
CA ALA A 10 8.45 11.09 6.87
C ALA A 10 7.80 11.70 8.12
N ALA A 11 6.47 11.77 8.18
CA ALA A 11 5.74 12.21 9.37
C ALA A 11 5.78 11.17 10.50
N VAL A 12 6.04 9.89 10.20
CA VAL A 12 6.21 8.83 11.20
C VAL A 12 7.66 8.83 11.73
N PRO A 13 7.88 9.12 13.03
CA PRO A 13 9.22 9.29 13.59
C PRO A 13 10.15 8.08 13.39
N GLU A 14 9.63 6.86 13.52
CA GLU A 14 10.39 5.61 13.41
C GLU A 14 10.89 5.38 11.98
N ILE A 15 10.05 5.70 10.99
CA ILE A 15 10.40 5.59 9.57
C ILE A 15 11.41 6.70 9.20
N ALA A 16 11.22 7.92 9.69
CA ALA A 16 12.17 9.01 9.50
C ALA A 16 13.55 8.66 10.09
N GLN A 17 13.60 8.16 11.33
CA GLN A 17 14.83 7.68 11.96
C GLN A 17 15.48 6.53 11.20
N TYR A 18 14.69 5.62 10.62
CA TYR A 18 15.23 4.54 9.79
C TYR A 18 15.95 5.09 8.55
N HIS A 19 15.37 6.08 7.87
CA HIS A 19 15.99 6.75 6.74
C HIS A 19 17.27 7.51 7.14
N GLU A 20 17.25 8.24 8.25
CA GLU A 20 18.44 8.93 8.77
C GLU A 20 19.58 7.94 9.09
N ARG A 21 19.27 6.84 9.78
CA ARG A 21 20.25 5.80 10.11
C ARG A 21 20.83 5.16 8.85
N LYS A 22 19.99 4.89 7.84
CA LYS A 22 20.43 4.37 6.55
C LYS A 22 21.43 5.30 5.87
N GLU A 23 21.13 6.59 5.80
CA GLU A 23 22.02 7.60 5.22
C GLU A 23 23.32 7.72 6.01
N ARG A 24 23.23 7.74 7.34
CA ARG A 24 24.40 7.78 8.22
C ARG A 24 25.32 6.57 8.05
N VAL A 25 24.76 5.36 7.93
CA VAL A 25 25.56 4.15 7.66
C VAL A 25 26.22 4.22 6.29
N ALA A 26 25.51 4.69 5.26
CA ALA A 26 26.08 4.87 3.93
C ALA A 26 27.22 5.89 3.91
N GLU A 27 27.07 7.00 4.65
CA GLU A 27 28.12 8.01 4.82
C GLU A 27 29.34 7.45 5.55
N LEU A 28 29.14 6.74 6.67
CA LEU A 28 30.23 6.11 7.40
C LEU A 28 30.97 5.08 6.54
N LEU A 29 30.24 4.27 5.75
CA LEU A 29 30.85 3.29 4.85
C LEU A 29 31.67 3.95 3.73
N ARG A 30 31.27 5.15 3.28
CA ARG A 30 32.04 5.93 2.29
C ARG A 30 33.31 6.53 2.89
N ARG A 31 33.27 6.93 4.17
CA ARG A 31 34.41 7.52 4.88
C ARG A 31 35.48 6.51 5.30
N VAL A 32 35.09 5.28 5.63
CA VAL A 32 36.06 4.23 5.96
C VAL A 32 36.61 3.67 4.64
N PRO A 33 37.87 3.93 4.27
CA PRO A 33 38.41 3.49 2.99
C PRO A 33 38.39 1.96 2.87
N ALA A 34 38.38 1.46 1.63
CA ALA A 34 38.73 0.06 1.41
C ALA A 34 40.23 -0.09 1.71
N THR A 35 40.56 -0.66 2.86
CA THR A 35 41.95 -0.98 3.21
C THR A 35 42.33 -2.30 2.56
N ALA A 36 43.62 -2.46 2.26
CA ALA A 36 44.20 -3.76 1.97
C ALA A 36 43.97 -4.69 3.19
N THR A 37 44.13 -6.00 2.98
CA THR A 37 44.05 -6.98 4.06
C THR A 37 45.14 -6.71 5.11
N PRO A 38 44.94 -7.11 6.39
CA PRO A 38 45.94 -6.94 7.42
C PRO A 38 47.32 -7.49 7.04
N GLU A 39 47.33 -8.63 6.35
CA GLU A 39 48.52 -9.28 5.83
C GLU A 39 49.21 -8.44 4.74
N GLU A 40 48.44 -7.85 3.81
CA GLU A 40 48.98 -6.97 2.76
C GLU A 40 49.60 -5.68 3.34
N GLU A 41 48.99 -5.08 4.36
CA GLU A 41 49.56 -3.89 5.02
C GLU A 41 50.84 -4.22 5.81
N ALA A 42 50.88 -5.35 6.52
CA ALA A 42 52.10 -5.81 7.19
C ALA A 42 53.22 -6.11 6.19
N GLN A 43 52.87 -6.75 5.07
CA GLN A 43 53.82 -7.06 4.01
C GLN A 43 54.33 -5.81 3.28
N ARG A 44 53.50 -4.76 3.15
CA ARG A 44 53.93 -3.46 2.63
C ARG A 44 55.03 -2.85 3.50
N VAL A 45 54.88 -2.87 4.83
CA VAL A 45 55.93 -2.37 5.76
C VAL A 45 57.23 -3.17 5.61
N ALA A 46 57.13 -4.49 5.48
CA ALA A 46 58.32 -5.33 5.23
C ALA A 46 58.98 -5.00 3.88
N GLY A 47 58.18 -4.76 2.83
CA GLY A 47 58.69 -4.35 1.52
C GLY A 47 59.36 -2.97 1.51
N GLU A 48 58.82 -2.02 2.28
CA GLU A 48 59.44 -0.70 2.51
C GLU A 48 60.78 -0.84 3.23
N ALA A 49 60.86 -1.65 4.29
CA ALA A 49 62.11 -1.89 5.01
C ALA A 49 63.19 -2.56 4.13
N VAL A 50 62.80 -3.49 3.25
CA VAL A 50 63.72 -4.08 2.27
C VAL A 50 64.25 -3.02 1.30
N SER A 51 63.38 -2.11 0.85
CA SER A 51 63.78 -1.02 -0.05
C SER A 51 64.76 -0.06 0.63
N ASP A 52 64.46 0.35 1.87
CA ASP A 52 65.34 1.20 2.68
C ASP A 52 66.72 0.56 2.92
N TYR A 53 66.75 -0.76 3.20
CA TYR A 53 68.00 -1.50 3.35
C TYR A 53 68.82 -1.53 2.06
N LEU A 54 68.19 -1.72 0.91
CA LEU A 54 68.88 -1.72 -0.38
C LEU A 54 69.46 -0.35 -0.73
N GLU A 55 68.84 0.74 -0.28
CA GLU A 55 69.30 2.11 -0.52
C GLU A 55 70.40 2.56 0.46
N THR A 56 70.25 2.22 1.74
CA THR A 56 71.10 2.76 2.82
C THR A 56 72.15 1.76 3.33
N GLY A 57 71.96 0.47 3.08
CA GLY A 57 72.76 -0.62 3.63
C GLY A 57 72.50 -0.90 5.12
N VAL A 58 71.53 -0.23 5.75
CA VAL A 58 71.21 -0.36 7.17
C VAL A 58 69.80 -0.91 7.33
N TRP A 59 69.64 -1.96 8.13
CA TRP A 59 68.34 -2.56 8.41
C TRP A 59 67.65 -1.79 9.53
N PRO A 60 66.38 -1.36 9.40
CA PRO A 60 65.67 -0.67 10.48
C PRO A 60 65.38 -1.61 11.65
N ASP A 61 65.56 -1.13 12.89
CA ASP A 61 65.37 -1.95 14.10
C ASP A 61 63.90 -2.15 14.49
N ASP A 62 62.99 -1.38 13.89
CA ASP A 62 61.58 -1.25 14.27
C ASP A 62 60.59 -1.90 13.29
N VAL A 63 61.09 -2.67 12.31
CA VAL A 63 60.27 -3.21 11.21
C VAL A 63 59.15 -4.12 11.73
N GLU A 64 59.46 -5.00 12.69
CA GLU A 64 58.48 -5.92 13.28
C GLU A 64 57.39 -5.16 14.03
N GLU A 65 57.76 -4.14 14.81
CA GLU A 65 56.81 -3.30 15.54
C GLU A 65 55.91 -2.52 14.58
N ARG A 66 56.49 -1.90 13.53
CA ARG A 66 55.72 -1.18 12.50
C ARG A 66 54.79 -2.12 11.72
N ALA A 67 55.25 -3.31 11.36
CA ALA A 67 54.44 -4.30 10.64
C ALA A 67 53.27 -4.80 11.50
N GLN A 68 53.51 -5.08 12.78
CA GLN A 68 52.47 -5.45 13.73
C GLN A 68 51.46 -4.32 13.95
N ALA A 69 51.92 -3.08 14.07
CA ALA A 69 51.06 -1.91 14.20
C ALA A 69 50.17 -1.72 12.95
N ALA A 70 50.74 -1.87 11.75
CA ALA A 70 50.01 -1.82 10.49
C ALA A 70 48.96 -2.94 10.40
N TYR A 71 49.33 -4.17 10.78
CA TYR A 71 48.41 -5.31 10.83
C TYR A 71 47.20 -5.05 11.74
N VAL A 72 47.45 -4.57 12.96
CA VAL A 72 46.40 -4.30 13.95
C VAL A 72 45.49 -3.17 13.48
N ALA A 73 46.05 -2.09 12.94
CA ALA A 73 45.28 -0.97 12.41
C ALA A 73 44.38 -1.40 11.24
N ALA A 74 44.92 -2.15 10.28
CA ALA A 74 44.19 -2.68 9.14
C ALA A 74 43.08 -3.68 9.56
N SER A 75 43.37 -4.54 10.55
CA SER A 75 42.39 -5.47 11.12
C SER A 75 41.19 -4.74 11.72
N GLY A 76 41.45 -3.68 12.49
CA GLY A 76 40.40 -2.85 13.08
C GLY A 76 39.56 -2.14 12.01
N ALA A 77 40.21 -1.53 11.01
CA ALA A 77 39.54 -0.85 9.91
C ALA A 77 38.65 -1.81 9.09
N LEU A 78 39.18 -2.99 8.76
CA LEU A 78 38.45 -4.03 8.03
C LEU A 78 37.23 -4.53 8.82
N ALA A 79 37.37 -4.76 10.12
CA ALA A 79 36.26 -5.18 10.98
C ALA A 79 35.13 -4.14 11.01
N VAL A 80 35.48 -2.85 11.20
CA VAL A 80 34.51 -1.74 11.17
C VAL A 80 33.82 -1.64 9.81
N ARG A 81 34.59 -1.69 8.71
CA ARG A 81 34.04 -1.65 7.35
C ARG A 81 33.10 -2.81 7.09
N ASN A 82 33.45 -4.03 7.47
CA ASN A 82 32.60 -5.21 7.31
C ASN A 82 31.29 -5.07 8.08
N ARG A 83 31.34 -4.54 9.30
CA ARG A 83 30.13 -4.27 10.09
C ARG A 83 29.24 -3.22 9.45
N LEU A 84 29.82 -2.11 8.97
CA LEU A 84 29.09 -1.07 8.26
C LEU A 84 28.48 -1.59 6.94
N ALA A 85 29.20 -2.43 6.19
CA ALA A 85 28.70 -3.05 4.98
C ALA A 85 27.53 -4.01 5.25
N ALA A 86 27.58 -4.77 6.34
CA ALA A 86 26.45 -5.60 6.78
C ALA A 86 25.23 -4.75 7.13
N LEU A 87 25.40 -3.73 7.98
CA LEU A 87 24.31 -2.80 8.33
C LEU A 87 23.76 -2.10 7.07
N HIS A 88 24.61 -1.68 6.15
CA HIS A 88 24.18 -1.05 4.91
C HIS A 88 23.31 -2.00 4.08
N ARG A 89 23.67 -3.28 3.99
CA ARG A 89 22.81 -4.29 3.34
C ARG A 89 21.47 -4.43 4.06
N ASP A 90 21.45 -4.44 5.39
CA ASP A 90 20.22 -4.55 6.17
C ASP A 90 19.28 -3.35 5.94
N TYR A 91 19.83 -2.13 5.87
CA TYR A 91 19.07 -0.90 5.56
C TYR A 91 18.68 -0.75 4.09
N THR A 92 19.41 -1.40 3.18
CA THR A 92 19.11 -1.38 1.74
C THR A 92 18.12 -2.47 1.37
N GLY A 93 18.06 -3.55 2.16
CA GLY A 93 17.01 -4.55 2.07
C GLY A 93 15.63 -3.95 2.32
N SER A 94 14.64 -4.44 1.59
CA SER A 94 13.26 -3.95 1.71
C SER A 94 12.53 -4.46 2.97
N ALA A 95 13.02 -5.53 3.59
CA ALA A 95 12.31 -6.22 4.67
C ALA A 95 12.11 -5.36 5.91
N GLY A 96 13.15 -4.67 6.39
CA GLY A 96 13.08 -3.83 7.60
C GLY A 96 12.16 -2.62 7.43
N LEU A 97 12.31 -1.90 6.32
CA LEU A 97 11.43 -0.76 6.01
C LEU A 97 9.98 -1.18 5.78
N ARG A 98 9.76 -2.33 5.11
CA ARG A 98 8.41 -2.88 4.92
C ARG A 98 7.75 -3.21 6.25
N LEU A 99 8.46 -3.88 7.16
CA LEU A 99 7.92 -4.19 8.49
C LEU A 99 7.55 -2.92 9.28
N LEU A 100 8.38 -1.87 9.20
CA LEU A 100 8.05 -0.58 9.82
C LEU A 100 6.79 0.04 9.21
N ARG A 101 6.65 0.04 7.88
CA ARG A 101 5.46 0.56 7.20
C ARG A 101 4.20 -0.21 7.56
N GLU A 102 4.29 -1.52 7.67
CA GLU A 102 3.19 -2.39 8.10
C GLU A 102 2.80 -2.10 9.57
N THR A 103 3.80 -2.00 10.46
CA THR A 103 3.58 -1.72 11.89
C THR A 103 2.95 -0.35 12.12
N HIS A 104 3.40 0.66 11.37
CA HIS A 104 2.95 2.05 11.50
C HIS A 104 1.93 2.45 10.43
N ARG A 105 1.24 1.48 9.80
CA ARG A 105 0.30 1.70 8.70
C ARG A 105 -0.79 2.72 9.06
N THR A 106 -1.37 2.61 10.25
CA THR A 106 -2.42 3.51 10.74
C THR A 106 -1.94 4.96 10.84
N GLU A 107 -0.70 5.18 11.30
CA GLU A 107 -0.12 6.52 11.42
C GLU A 107 0.18 7.14 10.05
N ILE A 108 0.65 6.32 9.11
CA ILE A 108 0.84 6.73 7.70
C ILE A 108 -0.49 7.15 7.08
N LEU A 109 -1.56 6.36 7.29
CA LEU A 109 -2.90 6.66 6.77
C LEU A 109 -3.49 7.91 7.43
N ALA A 110 -3.30 8.11 8.73
CA ALA A 110 -3.70 9.34 9.42
C ALA A 110 -2.98 10.59 8.88
N ALA A 111 -1.68 10.49 8.58
CA ALA A 111 -0.94 11.57 7.95
C ALA A 111 -1.44 11.88 6.52
N LEU A 112 -1.84 10.86 5.75
CA LEU A 112 -2.50 11.05 4.46
C LEU A 112 -3.89 11.68 4.59
N GLU A 113 -4.63 11.36 5.66
CA GLU A 113 -5.92 11.98 5.94
C GLU A 113 -5.79 13.47 6.26
N GLU A 114 -4.76 13.85 7.03
CA GLU A 114 -4.44 15.26 7.29
C GLU A 114 -4.11 16.01 5.99
N GLN A 115 -3.26 15.42 5.14
CA GLN A 115 -2.96 15.97 3.81
C GLN A 115 -4.22 16.11 2.93
N LEU A 116 -5.12 15.13 2.97
CA LEU A 116 -6.40 15.19 2.26
C LEU A 116 -7.24 16.36 2.78
N ARG A 117 -7.34 16.50 4.10
CA ARG A 117 -8.10 17.58 4.75
C ARG A 117 -7.60 18.95 4.32
N ASP A 118 -6.28 19.13 4.25
CA ASP A 118 -5.64 20.37 3.79
C ASP A 118 -5.93 20.67 2.33
N VAL A 119 -5.80 19.67 1.44
CA VAL A 119 -6.12 19.82 0.01
C VAL A 119 -7.58 20.18 -0.20
N LEU A 120 -8.51 19.54 0.54
CA LEU A 120 -9.93 19.85 0.45
C LEU A 120 -10.27 21.21 1.05
N ALA A 121 -9.57 21.63 2.12
CA ALA A 121 -9.72 22.97 2.69
C ALA A 121 -9.24 24.05 1.71
N GLU A 122 -8.11 23.83 1.03
CA GLU A 122 -7.63 24.71 -0.01
C GLU A 122 -8.60 24.76 -1.20
N ALA A 123 -9.08 23.60 -1.67
CA ALA A 123 -10.07 23.54 -2.73
C ALA A 123 -11.33 24.34 -2.38
N ARG A 124 -11.85 24.21 -1.14
CA ARG A 124 -13.04 24.96 -0.69
C ARG A 124 -12.89 26.47 -0.87
N LYS A 125 -11.71 27.05 -0.63
CA LYS A 125 -11.45 28.49 -0.79
C LYS A 125 -11.76 29.00 -2.20
N HIS A 126 -11.58 28.13 -3.20
CA HIS A 126 -11.72 28.46 -4.62
C HIS A 126 -13.10 28.08 -5.20
N THR A 127 -13.88 27.23 -4.51
CA THR A 127 -15.16 26.74 -5.05
C THR A 127 -16.21 27.83 -5.27
N THR A 128 -16.27 28.85 -4.40
CA THR A 128 -17.21 29.98 -4.55
C THR A 128 -16.87 30.84 -5.77
N ALA A 129 -15.59 31.19 -5.95
CA ALA A 129 -15.12 31.99 -7.07
C ALA A 129 -15.24 31.25 -8.42
N LEU A 130 -15.16 29.92 -8.42
CA LEU A 130 -15.36 29.11 -9.61
C LEU A 130 -16.81 29.16 -10.14
N GLY A 131 -17.80 29.31 -9.25
CA GLY A 131 -19.22 29.33 -9.64
C GLY A 131 -19.64 28.10 -10.44
N THR A 132 -20.17 28.31 -11.65
CA THR A 132 -20.61 27.24 -12.58
C THR A 132 -19.57 26.82 -13.61
N VAL A 133 -18.36 27.38 -13.59
CA VAL A 133 -17.29 27.08 -14.55
C VAL A 133 -16.75 25.67 -14.31
N ARG A 134 -16.76 24.83 -15.35
CA ARG A 134 -16.24 23.44 -15.30
C ARG A 134 -15.17 23.17 -16.35
N THR A 135 -15.08 24.00 -17.39
CA THR A 135 -14.07 23.85 -18.45
C THR A 135 -13.07 25.00 -18.51
N ALA A 136 -11.92 24.76 -19.13
CA ALA A 136 -10.90 25.79 -19.31
C ALA A 136 -11.40 26.93 -20.21
N ASP A 137 -12.20 26.62 -21.23
CA ASP A 137 -12.76 27.63 -22.14
C ASP A 137 -13.80 28.51 -21.43
N GLU A 138 -14.64 27.92 -20.58
CA GLU A 138 -15.55 28.67 -19.71
C GLU A 138 -14.78 29.56 -18.72
N ALA A 139 -13.68 29.04 -18.16
CA ALA A 139 -12.84 29.79 -17.23
C ALA A 139 -12.19 31.00 -17.92
N LEU A 140 -11.65 30.82 -19.12
CA LEU A 140 -11.09 31.90 -19.94
C LEU A 140 -12.14 32.91 -20.35
N THR A 141 -13.35 32.45 -20.68
CA THR A 141 -14.48 33.32 -21.05
C THR A 141 -14.97 34.15 -19.87
N ALA A 142 -15.06 33.54 -18.68
CA ALA A 142 -15.45 34.24 -17.45
C ALA A 142 -14.37 35.25 -17.01
N GLY A 143 -13.10 34.89 -17.17
CA GLY A 143 -11.96 35.72 -16.78
C GLY A 143 -11.86 35.97 -15.27
N GLY A 144 -10.93 36.84 -14.88
CA GLY A 144 -10.77 37.32 -13.50
C GLY A 144 -10.65 36.19 -12.46
N GLU A 145 -11.37 36.33 -11.34
CA GLU A 145 -11.32 35.42 -10.20
C GLU A 145 -11.73 33.97 -10.57
N ALA A 146 -12.64 33.78 -11.52
CA ALA A 146 -13.07 32.45 -11.94
C ALA A 146 -11.96 31.68 -12.69
N ALA A 147 -11.18 32.38 -13.52
CA ALA A 147 -10.03 31.81 -14.22
C ALA A 147 -8.90 31.44 -13.25
N GLU A 148 -8.65 32.28 -12.26
CA GLU A 148 -7.67 32.03 -11.19
C GLU A 148 -8.09 30.83 -10.33
N ALA A 149 -9.35 30.80 -9.87
CA ALA A 149 -9.91 29.70 -9.10
C ALA A 149 -9.85 28.37 -9.87
N TYR A 150 -10.21 28.37 -11.16
CA TYR A 150 -10.09 27.18 -12.01
C TYR A 150 -8.66 26.66 -12.09
N THR A 151 -7.69 27.57 -12.27
CA THR A 151 -6.27 27.22 -12.35
C THR A 151 -5.76 26.64 -11.04
N ALA A 152 -6.10 27.27 -9.90
CA ALA A 152 -5.74 26.81 -8.57
C ALA A 152 -6.31 25.42 -8.28
N LEU A 153 -7.60 25.19 -8.55
CA LEU A 153 -8.25 23.89 -8.36
C LEU A 153 -7.65 22.81 -9.26
N ARG A 154 -7.37 23.13 -10.52
CA ARG A 154 -6.73 22.19 -11.46
C ARG A 154 -5.34 21.77 -10.98
N ALA A 155 -4.60 22.68 -10.35
CA ALA A 155 -3.28 22.39 -9.80
C ALA A 155 -3.33 21.44 -8.58
N LEU A 156 -4.46 21.35 -7.88
CA LEU A 156 -4.65 20.44 -6.73
C LEU A 156 -5.02 19.00 -7.14
N VAL A 157 -5.54 18.79 -8.35
CA VAL A 157 -5.97 17.45 -8.82
C VAL A 157 -4.83 16.40 -8.80
N PRO A 158 -3.60 16.71 -9.24
CA PRO A 158 -2.47 15.79 -9.09
C PRO A 158 -2.20 15.43 -7.63
N THR A 159 -2.27 16.38 -6.71
CA THR A 159 -2.08 16.14 -5.27
C THR A 159 -3.14 15.20 -4.71
N LEU A 160 -4.43 15.44 -5.03
CA LEU A 160 -5.51 14.51 -4.65
C LEU A 160 -5.23 13.10 -5.18
N ARG A 161 -4.81 12.97 -6.43
CA ARG A 161 -4.48 11.67 -7.04
C ARG A 161 -3.33 10.98 -6.32
N ASP A 162 -2.27 11.71 -5.98
CA ASP A 162 -1.13 11.18 -5.24
C ASP A 162 -1.55 10.73 -3.83
N ILE A 163 -2.37 11.51 -3.12
CA ILE A 163 -2.91 11.10 -1.80
C ILE A 163 -3.70 9.80 -1.91
N ARG A 164 -4.63 9.71 -2.87
CA ARG A 164 -5.47 8.52 -3.06
C ARG A 164 -4.67 7.30 -3.51
N ALA A 165 -3.69 7.49 -4.39
CA ALA A 165 -2.76 6.41 -4.74
C ALA A 165 -1.94 5.98 -3.53
N GLY A 166 -1.50 6.93 -2.69
CA GLY A 166 -0.72 6.70 -1.49
C GLY A 166 -1.49 5.92 -0.44
N GLN A 167 -2.77 6.26 -0.23
CA GLN A 167 -3.70 5.53 0.62
C GLN A 167 -3.76 4.06 0.22
N TRP A 168 -3.99 3.75 -1.06
CA TRP A 168 -4.06 2.36 -1.51
C TRP A 168 -2.70 1.66 -1.45
N GLU A 169 -1.60 2.36 -1.71
CA GLU A 169 -0.25 1.80 -1.53
C GLU A 169 0.03 1.44 -0.07
N ALA A 170 -0.38 2.27 0.89
CA ALA A 170 -0.23 2.02 2.33
C ALA A 170 -1.16 0.90 2.81
N LEU A 171 -2.42 0.88 2.39
CA LEU A 171 -3.38 -0.19 2.69
C LEU A 171 -2.94 -1.55 2.16
N ARG A 172 -2.15 -1.58 1.08
CA ARG A 172 -1.62 -2.81 0.51
C ARG A 172 -0.51 -3.43 1.37
N GLU A 173 0.18 -2.65 2.20
CA GLU A 173 1.25 -3.17 3.05
C GLU A 173 0.66 -4.12 4.10
N GLY A 174 1.20 -5.34 4.17
CA GLY A 174 0.70 -6.43 5.02
C GLY A 174 -0.42 -7.28 4.39
N GLU A 175 -1.00 -6.86 3.27
CA GLU A 175 -2.13 -7.55 2.63
C GLU A 175 -1.69 -8.58 1.59
N LEU A 176 -2.48 -9.65 1.45
CA LEU A 176 -2.36 -10.54 0.29
C LEU A 176 -2.83 -9.80 -0.97
N THR A 177 -2.01 -9.80 -2.01
CA THR A 177 -2.33 -9.13 -3.28
C THR A 177 -2.71 -10.14 -4.37
N GLY A 178 -3.81 -9.89 -5.06
CA GLY A 178 -4.25 -10.68 -6.22
C GLY A 178 -5.68 -10.33 -6.66
N PRO A 179 -6.14 -10.83 -7.82
CA PRO A 179 -7.47 -10.50 -8.36
C PRO A 179 -8.64 -10.84 -7.42
N SER A 180 -8.45 -11.83 -6.55
CA SER A 180 -9.44 -12.28 -5.55
C SER A 180 -9.13 -11.82 -4.13
N SER A 181 -8.17 -10.89 -3.95
CA SER A 181 -7.82 -10.37 -2.63
C SER A 181 -8.87 -9.41 -2.10
N LEU A 182 -9.02 -9.35 -0.77
CA LEU A 182 -9.85 -8.35 -0.10
C LEU A 182 -9.41 -6.93 -0.47
N TYR A 183 -8.09 -6.69 -0.54
CA TYR A 183 -7.53 -5.43 -1.00
C TYR A 183 -8.03 -5.03 -2.39
N GLN A 184 -7.98 -5.94 -3.38
CA GLN A 184 -8.42 -5.62 -4.74
C GLN A 184 -9.94 -5.35 -4.79
N ARG A 185 -10.74 -6.16 -4.10
CA ARG A 185 -12.20 -5.94 -3.95
C ARG A 185 -12.48 -4.56 -3.35
N ALA A 186 -11.83 -4.21 -2.23
CA ALA A 186 -11.99 -2.92 -1.59
C ALA A 186 -11.59 -1.76 -2.52
N LYS A 187 -10.46 -1.91 -3.21
CA LYS A 187 -9.92 -0.91 -4.14
C LYS A 187 -10.87 -0.62 -5.31
N GLU A 188 -11.52 -1.66 -5.85
CA GLU A 188 -12.44 -1.56 -6.98
C GLU A 188 -13.88 -1.18 -6.58
N SER A 189 -14.20 -1.24 -5.29
CA SER A 189 -15.56 -1.01 -4.78
C SER A 189 -16.04 0.44 -4.89
N GLY A 190 -15.11 1.42 -4.83
CA GLY A 190 -15.43 2.84 -4.76
C GLY A 190 -15.80 3.37 -3.37
N PHE A 191 -15.78 2.54 -2.33
CA PHE A 191 -16.14 2.93 -0.95
C PHE A 191 -14.97 3.49 -0.12
N GLY A 192 -13.76 3.50 -0.68
CA GLY A 192 -12.55 3.96 0.00
C GLY A 192 -12.35 5.48 0.04
N ASP A 193 -13.21 6.26 -0.61
CA ASP A 193 -12.99 7.70 -0.78
C ASP A 193 -13.92 8.56 0.09
N VAL A 194 -15.14 8.08 0.36
CA VAL A 194 -16.24 8.83 1.00
C VAL A 194 -16.99 7.98 2.02
N GLN A 195 -17.24 8.53 3.20
CA GLN A 195 -18.06 7.89 4.23
C GLN A 195 -19.55 8.01 3.91
N GLY A 196 -20.32 6.97 4.23
CA GLY A 196 -21.77 7.00 4.12
C GLY A 196 -22.30 7.10 2.69
N VAL A 197 -21.64 6.42 1.75
CA VAL A 197 -22.07 6.32 0.34
C VAL A 197 -23.60 6.08 0.26
N SER A 198 -24.26 6.86 -0.59
CA SER A 198 -25.71 6.81 -0.80
C SER A 198 -26.06 6.85 -2.29
N ASP A 199 -27.31 6.56 -2.61
CA ASP A 199 -27.83 6.58 -3.98
C ASP A 199 -27.89 8.00 -4.57
N ASP A 200 -27.72 9.02 -3.73
CA ASP A 200 -27.68 10.43 -4.15
C ASP A 200 -26.33 10.85 -4.72
N ILE A 201 -25.30 10.01 -4.61
CA ILE A 201 -23.98 10.31 -5.18
C ILE A 201 -24.09 10.31 -6.71
N PRO A 202 -23.68 11.40 -7.40
CA PRO A 202 -23.80 11.45 -8.85
C PRO A 202 -22.98 10.32 -9.50
N PRO A 203 -23.51 9.63 -10.54
CA PRO A 203 -22.86 8.45 -11.13
C PRO A 203 -21.42 8.69 -11.59
N ALA A 204 -21.14 9.87 -12.15
CA ALA A 204 -19.78 10.24 -12.58
C ALA A 204 -18.79 10.29 -11.41
N GLN A 205 -19.25 10.67 -10.22
CA GLN A 205 -18.41 10.73 -9.02
C GLN A 205 -18.15 9.34 -8.45
N PHE A 206 -19.17 8.47 -8.46
CA PHE A 206 -18.99 7.08 -8.06
C PHE A 206 -18.03 6.32 -9.00
N GLU A 207 -18.14 6.53 -10.30
CA GLU A 207 -17.20 5.96 -11.27
C GLU A 207 -15.78 6.52 -11.13
N ALA A 208 -15.62 7.79 -10.73
CA ALA A 208 -14.30 8.34 -10.42
C ALA A 208 -13.65 7.63 -9.20
N MET A 209 -14.43 7.33 -8.15
CA MET A 209 -13.95 6.58 -6.98
C MET A 209 -13.53 5.15 -7.34
N LYS A 210 -14.34 4.43 -8.15
CA LYS A 210 -14.02 3.07 -8.61
C LYS A 210 -12.81 3.01 -9.54
N SER A 211 -12.75 3.92 -10.51
CA SER A 211 -11.70 3.94 -11.52
C SER A 211 -10.41 4.63 -11.06
N GLN A 212 -10.47 5.36 -9.94
CA GLN A 212 -9.38 6.17 -9.40
C GLN A 212 -8.91 7.27 -10.36
N ARG A 213 -9.83 7.73 -11.22
CA ARG A 213 -9.59 8.76 -12.22
C ARG A 213 -10.24 10.07 -11.77
N TYR A 214 -9.50 10.81 -10.96
CA TYR A 214 -9.97 12.05 -10.38
C TYR A 214 -9.86 13.23 -11.37
N THR A 215 -10.95 13.99 -11.47
CA THR A 215 -11.11 15.19 -12.29
C THR A 215 -11.28 16.43 -11.38
N LEU A 216 -11.29 17.63 -11.97
CA LEU A 216 -11.59 18.87 -11.24
C LEU A 216 -13.00 18.83 -10.63
N ASP A 217 -13.99 18.36 -11.40
CA ASP A 217 -15.37 18.23 -10.91
C ASP A 217 -15.47 17.31 -9.70
N HIS A 218 -14.69 16.23 -9.70
CA HIS A 218 -14.61 15.33 -8.56
C HIS A 218 -13.98 15.99 -7.33
N LEU A 219 -12.91 16.76 -7.50
CA LEU A 219 -12.30 17.52 -6.41
C LEU A 219 -13.28 18.53 -5.81
N VAL A 220 -13.99 19.28 -6.66
CA VAL A 220 -15.00 20.26 -6.20
C VAL A 220 -16.12 19.57 -5.45
N TRP A 221 -16.62 18.44 -5.97
CA TRP A 221 -17.64 17.63 -5.29
C TRP A 221 -17.14 17.12 -3.93
N LEU A 222 -15.96 16.49 -3.88
CA LEU A 222 -15.36 16.02 -2.62
C LEU A 222 -15.18 17.14 -1.59
N ALA A 223 -14.79 18.33 -2.04
CA ALA A 223 -14.59 19.49 -1.17
C ALA A 223 -15.91 19.96 -0.51
N GLN A 224 -17.04 19.76 -1.19
CA GLN A 224 -18.38 20.21 -0.77
C GLN A 224 -19.13 19.18 0.08
N ILE A 225 -19.02 17.88 -0.21
CA ILE A 225 -19.79 16.85 0.51
C ILE A 225 -19.40 16.72 1.99
N GLY A 226 -18.16 17.07 2.34
CA GLY A 226 -17.67 17.07 3.73
C GLY A 226 -17.42 15.68 4.34
N THR A 227 -17.69 14.59 3.63
CA THR A 227 -17.56 13.20 4.12
C THR A 227 -16.40 12.43 3.48
N ALA A 228 -15.47 13.12 2.82
CA ALA A 228 -14.25 12.51 2.30
C ALA A 228 -13.33 12.06 3.46
N TYR A 229 -12.76 10.86 3.35
CA TYR A 229 -11.92 10.27 4.40
C TYR A 229 -10.82 9.36 3.82
N VAL A 230 -9.87 8.96 4.65
CA VAL A 230 -8.90 7.89 4.37
C VAL A 230 -9.26 6.69 5.29
N PRO A 231 -9.49 5.48 4.76
CA PRO A 231 -9.78 4.30 5.57
C PRO A 231 -8.57 3.87 6.41
N GLU A 232 -8.83 3.37 7.61
CA GLU A 232 -7.79 2.86 8.53
C GLU A 232 -7.25 1.49 8.09
N ASP A 233 -8.10 0.68 7.45
CA ASP A 233 -7.79 -0.65 6.93
C ASP A 233 -8.71 -1.04 5.75
N VAL A 234 -8.45 -2.21 5.16
CA VAL A 234 -9.21 -2.74 4.02
C VAL A 234 -10.61 -3.18 4.48
N GLU A 235 -10.72 -3.74 5.67
CA GLU A 235 -11.94 -4.23 6.30
C GLU A 235 -12.97 -3.11 6.46
N THR A 236 -12.53 -1.91 6.81
CA THR A 236 -13.38 -0.70 6.91
C THR A 236 -14.08 -0.41 5.59
N VAL A 237 -13.38 -0.54 4.47
CA VAL A 237 -13.95 -0.31 3.13
C VAL A 237 -14.96 -1.41 2.77
N ILE A 238 -14.61 -2.67 3.05
CA ILE A 238 -15.51 -3.80 2.79
C ILE A 238 -16.77 -3.70 3.65
N ALA A 239 -16.65 -3.37 4.93
CA ALA A 239 -17.77 -3.16 5.83
C ALA A 239 -18.69 -2.03 5.34
N ALA A 240 -18.12 -0.93 4.82
CA ALA A 240 -18.90 0.15 4.22
C ALA A 240 -19.67 -0.31 2.97
N GLN A 241 -19.06 -1.12 2.11
CA GLN A 241 -19.71 -1.73 0.95
C GLN A 241 -20.87 -2.65 1.38
N GLU A 242 -20.62 -3.56 2.33
CA GLU A 242 -21.64 -4.52 2.80
C GLU A 242 -22.79 -3.82 3.51
N ALA A 243 -22.51 -2.78 4.29
CA ALA A 243 -23.52 -1.92 4.89
C ALA A 243 -24.39 -1.23 3.83
N TYR A 244 -23.80 -0.78 2.71
CA TYR A 244 -24.55 -0.19 1.59
C TYR A 244 -25.45 -1.21 0.90
N GLU A 245 -24.90 -2.38 0.56
CA GLU A 245 -25.61 -3.45 -0.16
C GLU A 245 -26.78 -4.03 0.67
N SER A 246 -26.61 -4.12 1.99
CA SER A 246 -27.64 -4.64 2.90
C SER A 246 -28.82 -3.69 3.14
N ARG A 247 -28.74 -2.39 2.79
CA ARG A 247 -29.89 -1.46 2.92
C ARG A 247 -31.08 -1.84 2.03
N GLY A 248 -30.82 -2.47 0.89
CA GLY A 248 -31.84 -2.98 -0.02
C GLY A 248 -32.31 -4.40 0.32
N ALA A 249 -31.63 -5.09 1.23
CA ALA A 249 -32.05 -6.39 1.73
C ALA A 249 -33.15 -6.19 2.77
N VAL A 250 -34.38 -5.97 2.29
CA VAL A 250 -35.57 -6.16 3.11
C VAL A 250 -35.47 -7.54 3.73
N ALA A 251 -35.36 -7.61 5.06
CA ALA A 251 -35.52 -8.84 5.79
C ALA A 251 -36.85 -9.45 5.35
N ASP A 252 -36.83 -10.71 4.91
CA ASP A 252 -38.00 -11.49 4.53
C ASP A 252 -39.26 -10.95 5.21
N ALA A 253 -40.12 -10.30 4.42
CA ALA A 253 -41.48 -10.04 4.87
C ALA A 253 -42.00 -11.38 5.42
N PRO A 254 -42.62 -11.43 6.61
CA PRO A 254 -43.25 -12.66 7.06
C PRO A 254 -44.17 -13.11 5.93
N PRO A 255 -44.21 -14.42 5.59
CA PRO A 255 -44.94 -14.89 4.44
C PRO A 255 -46.36 -14.31 4.52
N VAL A 256 -46.79 -13.63 3.46
CA VAL A 256 -48.16 -13.14 3.36
C VAL A 256 -49.06 -14.36 3.51
N THR A 257 -49.68 -14.51 4.68
CA THR A 257 -50.66 -15.54 4.93
C THR A 257 -51.85 -15.20 4.06
N ASP A 258 -51.97 -15.90 2.93
CA ASP A 258 -53.09 -15.77 2.03
C ASP A 258 -54.36 -16.26 2.75
N MET A 259 -55.15 -15.32 3.27
CA MET A 259 -56.39 -15.58 4.03
C MET A 259 -57.59 -15.78 3.09
N HIS A 260 -57.39 -16.48 1.97
CA HIS A 260 -58.50 -16.94 1.15
C HIS A 260 -59.10 -18.22 1.75
N PRO A 261 -60.43 -18.33 1.90
CA PRO A 261 -61.05 -19.52 2.45
C PRO A 261 -60.83 -20.72 1.51
N LEU A 262 -60.14 -21.74 2.03
CA LEU A 262 -59.97 -23.04 1.39
C LEU A 262 -61.34 -23.70 1.18
N VAL A 263 -61.83 -23.69 -0.05
CA VAL A 263 -62.86 -24.63 -0.51
C VAL A 263 -62.20 -26.01 -0.53
N VAL A 264 -62.53 -26.86 0.45
CA VAL A 264 -62.04 -28.24 0.54
C VAL A 264 -62.66 -29.08 -0.59
N PRO A 265 -61.90 -29.60 -1.55
CA PRO A 265 -62.42 -30.55 -2.52
C PRO A 265 -62.73 -31.87 -1.81
N HIS A 266 -63.89 -32.45 -2.10
CA HIS A 266 -64.30 -33.78 -1.62
C HIS A 266 -63.22 -34.83 -1.96
N VAL A 267 -62.73 -35.51 -0.93
CA VAL A 267 -61.76 -36.61 -1.06
C VAL A 267 -62.43 -37.77 -1.79
N GLN A 268 -61.96 -38.03 -3.01
CA GLN A 268 -62.27 -39.28 -3.72
C GLN A 268 -61.39 -40.39 -3.11
N PRO A 269 -61.95 -41.53 -2.66
CA PRO A 269 -61.16 -42.57 -2.01
C PRO A 269 -60.13 -43.17 -3.00
N ALA A 270 -58.88 -43.25 -2.55
CA ALA A 270 -57.73 -43.70 -3.32
C ALA A 270 -57.89 -45.17 -3.76
N GLN A 271 -57.57 -45.45 -5.02
CA GLN A 271 -57.34 -46.82 -5.48
C GLN A 271 -55.99 -47.34 -4.96
N PRO A 272 -55.90 -48.62 -4.54
CA PRO A 272 -54.69 -49.18 -3.97
C PRO A 272 -53.59 -49.26 -5.04
N THR A 273 -52.48 -48.56 -4.81
CA THR A 273 -51.30 -48.66 -5.66
C THR A 273 -50.48 -49.88 -5.24
N GLU A 274 -50.31 -50.81 -6.18
CA GLU A 274 -49.47 -51.99 -6.05
C GLU A 274 -48.01 -51.61 -5.72
N THR A 275 -47.48 -52.16 -4.65
CA THR A 275 -46.04 -52.15 -4.35
C THR A 275 -45.30 -53.13 -5.25
N ARG A 276 -44.22 -52.67 -5.92
CA ARG A 276 -42.92 -53.35 -6.16
C ARG A 276 -42.13 -52.68 -7.31
N PRO A 277 -40.83 -52.98 -7.51
CA PRO A 277 -39.75 -53.13 -6.53
C PRO A 277 -38.49 -52.30 -6.92
N SER A 278 -37.64 -52.06 -5.92
CA SER A 278 -36.36 -51.35 -6.01
C SER A 278 -35.38 -51.94 -7.03
N TYR A 279 -35.04 -51.18 -8.08
CA TYR A 279 -34.08 -51.56 -9.13
C TYR A 279 -32.72 -50.82 -9.05
N GLU A 280 -32.35 -50.28 -7.89
CA GLU A 280 -31.06 -49.58 -7.73
C GLU A 280 -29.98 -50.37 -7.00
N ARG A 281 -30.27 -51.60 -6.51
CA ARG A 281 -29.24 -52.47 -5.91
C ARG A 281 -28.52 -53.40 -6.88
N GLU A 282 -28.94 -53.49 -8.16
CA GLU A 282 -28.29 -54.36 -9.15
C GLU A 282 -27.29 -53.66 -10.10
N ARG A 283 -27.25 -52.32 -10.13
CA ARG A 283 -26.27 -51.58 -10.94
C ARG A 283 -24.89 -51.44 -10.28
N ALA A 284 -24.80 -51.56 -8.95
CA ALA A 284 -23.54 -51.45 -8.21
C ALA A 284 -22.68 -52.74 -8.21
N ALA A 285 -23.24 -53.89 -8.59
CA ALA A 285 -22.51 -55.17 -8.61
C ALA A 285 -21.82 -55.49 -9.95
N ARG A 286 -22.19 -54.83 -11.06
CA ARG A 286 -21.63 -55.11 -12.40
C ARG A 286 -20.46 -54.23 -12.83
N ALA A 287 -20.10 -53.20 -12.07
CA ALA A 287 -18.97 -52.32 -12.40
C ALA A 287 -17.62 -52.72 -11.77
N ARG A 288 -17.57 -53.78 -10.95
CA ARG A 288 -16.33 -54.26 -10.27
C ARG A 288 -15.79 -55.60 -10.80
N ALA A 289 -16.33 -56.14 -11.89
CA ALA A 289 -15.81 -57.35 -12.53
C ALA A 289 -15.69 -57.14 -14.05
N GLY A 290 -14.59 -56.55 -14.49
CA GLY A 290 -14.33 -56.44 -15.93
C GLY A 290 -13.18 -55.52 -16.32
N ARG A 291 -11.93 -55.92 -16.02
CA ARG A 291 -10.73 -55.85 -16.88
C ARG A 291 -9.46 -55.84 -16.03
N ARG A 292 -9.07 -57.05 -15.59
CA ARG A 292 -7.68 -57.51 -15.65
C ARG A 292 -7.56 -58.31 -16.95
N TYR A 293 -6.60 -57.93 -17.77
CA TYR A 293 -5.70 -58.71 -18.64
C TYR A 293 -5.13 -57.76 -19.69
#